data_AF-A0AA97M1Q3-F1
#
_entry.id   AF-A0AA97M1Q3-F1
#
_cell.length_a   1.000
_cell.length_b   1.000
_cell.length_c   1.000
_cell.angle_alpha   90.00
_cell.angle_beta   90.00
_cell.angle_gamma   90.00
#
_symmetry.space_group_name_H-M   'P 1'
#
loop_
_entity.id
_entity.type
_entity.pdbx_description
1 polymer ?
#
loop_
_entity_poly.entity_id
_entity_poly.type
_entity_poly.pdbx_seq_one_letter_code
_entity_poly.pdbx_strand_id
1 'polypeptide(L)'
;MTDDREQIIAVNPRGEELLGRPVSSMLGHNAHDLLHRGAGGVLLPRAQCQLMKAFLKGRAAHGGNKWFLRGDGTLLPVVWMITPYEIDEGTTGAAVLFHERVPHDDEITDPAPTDHVAALTSLADSLSLLAEATSVLTSTLQVKEALWRLVRLVTPRLADWAVVDLVNELGELERVLVVHHEDDRHVRVSGLQRSMPPIPEASPMPLSRVLRGAPTTRVSPRDYRRPPDSDMAVVQRELFERTGMHSAIAAPLRGPRGSILGALTLGRADQHRDFDTTELALVDDLARQAGLAVDNARLYERQQRVAETMQRYLLPPLPKSSELETAARYHPAPYSSQVGGDWYDAFLLSDGIPALVIGDVVGHDLQAAAHMAQIRNMLRALAWDSGEPPSRVVCRLDRAMGHISEASMATMVFARLEGRGPGPRLLRWTNAGHPPPLLVTGDGRARFLDDGHGLLLGTDLASPRADAAVELPVASTVVFYTDGLIESPRHSVDEGMARLRRHAAELARHPVDDLCDLLVERVRPSDNDDDVALIALRVPEPDRVSATS
;
A
#
# COMPACT_ATOMS: atom_id res chain seq x y z
N MET A 1 -30.34 25.88 -5.79
CA MET A 1 -29.17 25.60 -6.65
C MET A 1 -29.30 26.45 -7.90
N THR A 2 -28.16 26.89 -8.45
CA THR A 2 -28.09 27.67 -9.68
C THR A 2 -27.10 27.07 -10.66
N ASP A 3 -27.33 27.30 -11.96
CA ASP A 3 -26.35 27.03 -13.01
C ASP A 3 -25.20 28.06 -13.03
N ASP A 4 -24.32 27.97 -14.02
CA ASP A 4 -23.17 28.86 -14.28
C ASP A 4 -23.58 30.30 -14.66
N ARG A 5 -24.85 30.51 -15.03
CA ARG A 5 -25.46 31.82 -15.32
C ARG A 5 -26.31 32.35 -14.17
N GLU A 6 -26.23 31.70 -13.02
CA GLU A 6 -26.96 32.02 -11.80
C GLU A 6 -28.50 31.88 -11.95
N GLN A 7 -28.97 31.08 -12.92
CA GLN A 7 -30.38 30.76 -13.05
C GLN A 7 -30.74 29.69 -12.02
N ILE A 8 -31.87 29.87 -11.33
CA ILE A 8 -32.34 28.89 -10.37
C ILE A 8 -32.80 27.63 -11.11
N ILE A 9 -32.14 26.51 -10.84
CA ILE A 9 -32.46 25.20 -11.46
C ILE A 9 -33.15 24.25 -10.49
N ALA A 10 -33.03 24.48 -9.18
CA ALA A 10 -33.70 23.70 -8.16
C ALA A 10 -33.86 24.49 -6.86
N VAL A 11 -35.01 24.32 -6.20
CA VAL A 11 -35.30 24.82 -4.85
C VAL A 11 -35.99 23.69 -4.09
N ASN A 12 -35.64 23.50 -2.82
CA ASN A 12 -36.27 22.49 -1.98
C ASN A 12 -37.57 23.03 -1.35
N PRO A 13 -38.45 22.16 -0.80
CA PRO A 13 -39.73 22.60 -0.24
C PRO A 13 -39.60 23.67 0.86
N ARG A 14 -38.55 23.61 1.68
CA ARG A 14 -38.30 24.61 2.73
C ARG A 14 -37.93 25.98 2.15
N GLY A 15 -37.23 26.01 1.02
CA GLY A 15 -36.92 27.24 0.29
C GLY A 15 -38.17 27.90 -0.29
N GLU A 16 -39.12 27.12 -0.81
CA GLU A 16 -40.43 27.64 -1.28
C GLU A 16 -41.20 28.31 -0.14
N GLU A 17 -41.26 27.64 1.00
CA GLU A 17 -41.95 28.11 2.20
C GLU A 17 -41.33 29.43 2.70
N LEU A 18 -40.01 29.48 2.87
CA LEU A 18 -39.32 30.67 3.38
C LEU A 18 -39.39 31.85 2.40
N LEU A 19 -39.32 31.59 1.10
CA LEU A 19 -39.43 32.65 0.09
C LEU A 19 -40.89 33.03 -0.19
N GLY A 20 -41.87 32.26 0.29
CA GLY A 20 -43.28 32.44 -0.05
C GLY A 20 -43.53 32.42 -1.56
N ARG A 21 -42.74 31.64 -2.31
CA ARG A 21 -42.77 31.56 -3.77
C ARG A 21 -42.80 30.09 -4.20
N PRO A 22 -43.73 29.66 -5.07
CA PRO A 22 -43.69 28.31 -5.61
C PRO A 22 -42.47 28.12 -6.54
N VAL A 23 -41.85 26.94 -6.53
CA VAL A 23 -40.66 26.56 -7.33
C VAL A 23 -40.89 26.90 -8.80
N SER A 24 -42.07 26.60 -9.33
CA SER A 24 -42.44 26.87 -10.73
C SER A 24 -42.32 28.35 -11.12
N SER A 25 -42.43 29.28 -10.17
CA SER A 25 -42.26 30.72 -10.39
C SER A 25 -40.81 31.21 -10.25
N MET A 26 -39.91 30.36 -9.75
CA MET A 26 -38.50 30.68 -9.50
C MET A 26 -37.57 30.04 -10.51
N LEU A 27 -37.90 28.85 -11.03
CA LEU A 27 -37.06 28.15 -12.00
C LEU A 27 -36.77 29.02 -13.24
N GLY A 28 -35.53 28.96 -13.73
CA GLY A 28 -35.05 29.69 -14.91
C GLY A 28 -34.83 31.20 -14.69
N HIS A 29 -35.19 31.75 -13.53
CA HIS A 29 -34.95 33.15 -13.20
C HIS A 29 -33.56 33.32 -12.56
N ASN A 30 -32.92 34.47 -12.81
CA ASN A 30 -31.65 34.80 -12.16
C ASN A 30 -31.86 35.02 -10.64
N ALA A 31 -31.09 34.32 -9.81
CA ALA A 31 -31.28 34.29 -8.37
C ALA A 31 -31.06 35.66 -7.71
N HIS A 32 -29.99 36.38 -8.07
CA HIS A 32 -29.70 37.71 -7.53
C HIS A 32 -30.79 38.72 -7.88
N ASP A 33 -31.22 38.77 -9.14
CA ASP A 33 -32.22 39.74 -9.58
C ASP A 33 -33.61 39.47 -8.94
N LEU A 34 -33.98 38.19 -8.86
CA LEU A 34 -35.25 37.78 -8.29
C LEU A 34 -35.31 38.00 -6.77
N LEU A 35 -34.26 37.61 -6.04
CA LEU A 35 -34.31 37.50 -4.58
C LEU A 35 -33.60 38.66 -3.88
N HIS A 36 -32.43 39.11 -4.33
CA HIS A 36 -31.59 39.95 -3.47
C HIS A 36 -32.07 41.39 -3.37
N ARG A 37 -32.22 41.88 -2.15
CA ARG A 37 -32.50 43.28 -1.84
C ARG A 37 -31.53 43.79 -0.77
N GLY A 38 -31.31 45.10 -0.76
CA GLY A 38 -30.71 45.80 0.38
C GLY A 38 -31.69 45.93 1.55
N ALA A 39 -31.22 46.40 2.70
CA ALA A 39 -32.04 46.59 3.90
C ALA A 39 -33.30 47.45 3.66
N GLY A 40 -33.24 48.40 2.72
CA GLY A 40 -34.36 49.25 2.32
C GLY A 40 -35.23 48.70 1.19
N GLY A 41 -35.08 47.43 0.80
CA GLY A 41 -35.91 46.79 -0.22
C GLY A 41 -35.57 47.10 -1.68
N VAL A 42 -34.52 47.89 -1.92
CA VAL A 42 -34.01 48.19 -3.28
C VAL A 42 -33.15 47.04 -3.78
N LEU A 43 -33.19 46.76 -5.09
CA LEU A 43 -32.30 45.79 -5.73
C LEU A 43 -30.84 46.14 -5.45
N LEU A 44 -30.09 45.18 -4.92
CA LEU A 44 -28.69 45.40 -4.58
C LEU A 44 -27.82 45.35 -5.85
N PRO A 45 -26.91 46.30 -6.10
CA PRO A 45 -25.99 46.20 -7.23
C PRO A 45 -25.14 44.92 -7.14
N ARG A 46 -24.99 44.19 -8.25
CA ARG A 46 -24.24 42.92 -8.31
C ARG A 46 -22.82 43.05 -7.76
N ALA A 47 -22.13 44.16 -8.05
CA ALA A 47 -20.79 44.46 -7.54
C ALA A 47 -20.71 44.63 -6.01
N GLN A 48 -21.83 44.83 -5.33
CA GLN A 48 -21.93 44.97 -3.86
C GLN A 48 -22.53 43.71 -3.19
N CYS A 49 -22.89 42.71 -3.99
CA CYS A 49 -23.40 41.45 -3.51
C CYS A 49 -22.25 40.48 -3.20
N GLN A 50 -22.06 40.16 -1.92
CA GLN A 50 -21.02 39.22 -1.49
C GLN A 50 -21.27 37.80 -1.99
N LEU A 51 -22.54 37.37 -2.04
CA LEU A 51 -22.92 36.08 -2.62
C LEU A 51 -22.53 36.02 -4.11
N MET A 52 -22.72 37.12 -4.84
CA MET A 52 -22.30 37.21 -6.25
C MET A 52 -20.78 37.27 -6.44
N LYS A 53 -20.06 37.96 -5.56
CA LYS A 53 -18.59 37.91 -5.55
C LYS A 53 -18.07 36.49 -5.31
N ALA A 54 -18.74 35.71 -4.47
CA ALA A 54 -18.35 34.33 -4.18
C ALA A 54 -18.68 33.40 -5.36
N PHE A 55 -19.85 33.56 -5.97
CA PHE A 55 -20.26 32.86 -7.19
C PHE A 55 -19.24 33.08 -8.33
N LEU A 56 -18.94 34.33 -8.68
CA LEU A 56 -18.00 34.67 -9.77
C LEU A 56 -16.56 34.21 -9.52
N LYS A 57 -16.18 34.00 -8.26
CA LYS A 57 -14.85 33.52 -7.88
C LYS A 57 -14.76 31.99 -7.77
N GLY A 58 -15.87 31.27 -7.87
CA GLY A 58 -15.91 29.82 -7.69
C GLY A 58 -15.40 29.38 -6.32
N ARG A 59 -15.72 30.12 -5.24
CA ARG A 59 -15.28 29.79 -3.88
C ARG A 59 -16.44 29.79 -2.90
N ALA A 60 -16.38 28.89 -1.91
CA ALA A 60 -17.34 28.87 -0.83
C ALA A 60 -17.28 30.16 0.00
N ALA A 61 -18.45 30.67 0.41
CA ALA A 61 -18.56 31.86 1.25
C ALA A 61 -19.85 31.86 2.09
N HIS A 62 -19.87 32.66 3.14
CA HIS A 62 -21.04 32.84 4.01
C HIS A 62 -21.20 34.30 4.45
N GLY A 63 -22.39 34.68 4.90
CA GLY A 63 -22.65 36.01 5.48
C GLY A 63 -24.05 36.17 6.09
N GLY A 64 -24.23 37.19 6.93
CA GLY A 64 -25.46 37.38 7.73
C GLY A 64 -26.28 38.66 7.48
N ASN A 65 -25.86 39.51 6.55
CA ASN A 65 -26.47 40.83 6.28
C ASN A 65 -27.03 40.92 4.86
N LYS A 66 -27.98 40.03 4.51
CA LYS A 66 -28.70 40.08 3.24
C LYS A 66 -30.20 39.95 3.45
N TRP A 67 -30.97 40.49 2.52
CA TRP A 67 -32.42 40.45 2.51
C TRP A 67 -32.88 39.80 1.21
N PHE A 68 -33.72 38.79 1.32
CA PHE A 68 -34.37 38.14 0.18
C PHE A 68 -35.80 38.66 0.05
N LEU A 69 -36.24 38.96 -1.17
CA LEU A 69 -37.60 39.38 -1.47
C LEU A 69 -38.52 38.16 -1.54
N ARG A 70 -39.50 38.12 -0.63
CA ARG A 70 -40.54 37.09 -0.64
C ARG A 70 -41.56 37.33 -1.76
N GLY A 71 -42.37 36.30 -2.05
CA GLY A 71 -43.42 36.33 -3.09
C GLY A 71 -44.49 37.39 -2.86
N ASP A 72 -44.78 37.67 -1.60
CA ASP A 72 -45.72 38.69 -1.12
C ASP A 72 -45.16 40.12 -1.11
N GLY A 73 -43.89 40.30 -1.49
CA GLY A 73 -43.20 41.59 -1.51
C GLY A 73 -42.52 41.98 -0.19
N THR A 74 -42.60 41.14 0.86
CA THR A 74 -41.90 41.38 2.13
C THR A 74 -40.42 41.03 2.04
N LEU A 75 -39.60 41.60 2.93
CA LEU A 75 -38.17 41.30 3.01
C LEU A 75 -37.90 40.27 4.09
N LEU A 76 -37.27 39.17 3.69
CA LEU A 76 -36.74 38.15 4.59
C LEU A 76 -35.27 38.44 4.88
N PRO A 77 -34.89 38.84 6.10
CA PRO A 77 -33.48 38.89 6.47
C PRO A 77 -32.94 37.46 6.53
N VAL A 78 -31.81 37.20 5.86
CA VAL A 78 -31.23 35.86 5.76
C VAL A 78 -29.76 35.84 6.17
N VAL A 79 -29.40 34.74 6.82
CA VAL A 79 -28.03 34.24 6.85
C VAL A 79 -27.90 33.24 5.71
N TRP A 80 -26.79 33.30 4.98
CA TRP A 80 -26.58 32.50 3.79
C TRP A 80 -25.18 31.91 3.73
N MET A 81 -25.07 30.79 3.02
CA MET A 81 -23.84 30.15 2.59
C MET A 81 -23.98 29.77 1.11
N ILE A 82 -22.90 29.91 0.35
CA ILE A 82 -22.80 29.48 -1.04
C ILE A 82 -21.61 28.55 -1.20
N THR A 83 -21.80 27.45 -1.92
CA THR A 83 -20.75 26.48 -2.26
C THR A 83 -20.84 26.15 -3.75
N PRO A 84 -19.74 26.30 -4.52
CA PRO A 84 -19.72 25.91 -5.93
C PRO A 84 -19.78 24.38 -6.08
N TYR A 85 -20.35 23.90 -7.18
CA TYR A 85 -20.31 22.47 -7.56
C TYR A 85 -20.14 22.33 -9.07
N GLU A 86 -19.49 21.26 -9.51
CA GLU A 86 -19.33 20.95 -10.94
C GLU A 86 -20.64 20.39 -11.52
N ILE A 87 -21.05 20.96 -12.66
CA ILE A 87 -22.19 20.48 -13.44
C ILE A 87 -21.70 19.56 -14.56
N ASP A 88 -20.65 19.97 -15.28
CA ASP A 88 -19.95 19.26 -16.36
C ASP A 88 -18.49 19.75 -16.42
N GLU A 89 -17.61 19.12 -17.22
CA GLU A 89 -16.18 19.49 -17.36
C GLU A 89 -15.99 21.01 -17.62
N GLY A 90 -15.51 21.72 -16.58
CA GLY A 90 -15.23 23.16 -16.64
C GLY A 90 -16.42 24.09 -16.39
N THR A 91 -17.62 23.57 -16.13
CA THR A 91 -18.82 24.38 -15.84
C THR A 91 -19.24 24.22 -14.37
N THR A 92 -19.14 25.30 -13.60
CA THR A 92 -19.49 25.31 -12.16
C THR A 92 -20.77 26.09 -11.87
N GLY A 93 -21.74 25.42 -11.24
CA GLY A 93 -22.92 26.03 -10.61
C GLY A 93 -22.69 26.34 -9.13
N ALA A 94 -23.75 26.72 -8.43
CA ALA A 94 -23.68 26.96 -6.99
C ALA A 94 -24.90 26.49 -6.19
N ALA A 95 -24.64 25.89 -5.03
CA ALA A 95 -25.63 25.59 -4.02
C ALA A 95 -25.66 26.73 -3.00
N VAL A 96 -26.83 27.33 -2.78
CA VAL A 96 -27.04 28.39 -1.78
C VAL A 96 -27.94 27.83 -0.68
N LEU A 97 -27.43 27.79 0.54
CA LEU A 97 -28.20 27.53 1.75
C LEU A 97 -28.51 28.86 2.43
N PHE A 98 -29.73 29.03 2.92
CA PHE A 98 -30.12 30.22 3.66
C PHE A 98 -31.20 29.90 4.69
N HIS A 99 -31.25 30.70 5.76
CA HIS A 99 -32.31 30.62 6.77
C HIS A 99 -32.69 32.03 7.26
N GLU A 100 -33.91 32.16 7.77
CA GLU A 100 -34.43 33.40 8.34
C GLU A 100 -33.57 33.85 9.52
N ARG A 101 -33.31 35.16 9.58
CA ARG A 101 -32.68 35.83 10.71
C ARG A 101 -33.77 36.40 11.59
N VAL A 102 -34.03 35.76 12.73
CA VAL A 102 -35.02 36.23 13.72
C VAL A 102 -34.45 37.46 14.46
N PRO A 103 -35.15 38.61 14.50
CA PRO A 103 -34.79 39.72 15.38
C PRO A 103 -35.20 39.39 16.83
N HIS A 104 -34.32 39.62 17.79
CA HIS A 104 -34.65 39.47 19.22
C HIS A 104 -35.01 40.84 19.80
N ASP A 105 -36.23 40.96 20.33
CA ASP A 105 -36.62 41.94 21.36
C ASP A 105 -36.41 41.31 22.76
N ASP A 106 -36.06 42.14 23.73
CA ASP A 106 -35.41 41.85 25.01
C ASP A 106 -36.11 40.93 26.04
N GLU A 107 -35.26 40.33 26.89
CA GLU A 107 -35.45 39.80 28.26
C GLU A 107 -36.27 38.51 28.49
N ILE A 108 -35.59 37.36 28.52
CA ILE A 108 -35.47 36.40 29.65
C ILE A 108 -34.29 35.43 29.33
N THR A 109 -33.42 35.22 30.30
CA THR A 109 -32.13 34.49 30.31
C THR A 109 -32.09 33.11 29.60
N ASP A 110 -31.30 33.00 28.52
CA ASP A 110 -30.70 31.76 27.95
C ASP A 110 -29.43 32.13 27.11
N PRO A 111 -28.38 31.29 26.96
CA PRO A 111 -27.04 31.70 26.53
C PRO A 111 -26.93 32.02 25.01
N ALA A 112 -25.93 32.83 24.65
CA ALA A 112 -25.85 33.67 23.44
C ALA A 112 -25.72 32.95 22.07
N PRO A 113 -26.13 33.60 20.94
CA PRO A 113 -26.02 33.10 19.55
C PRO A 113 -24.59 32.83 19.04
N THR A 114 -23.55 33.17 19.81
CA THR A 114 -22.15 32.82 19.55
C THR A 114 -21.89 31.32 19.71
N ASP A 115 -22.63 30.64 20.59
CA ASP A 115 -22.41 29.24 20.93
C ASP A 115 -22.82 28.28 19.81
N HIS A 116 -23.86 28.61 19.03
CA HIS A 116 -24.27 27.81 17.88
C HIS A 116 -23.31 27.91 16.70
N VAL A 117 -22.80 29.11 16.40
CA VAL A 117 -21.77 29.28 15.35
C VAL A 117 -20.46 28.62 15.78
N ALA A 118 -20.08 28.74 17.05
CA ALA A 118 -18.93 28.04 17.61
C ALA A 118 -19.11 26.51 17.57
N ALA A 119 -20.30 25.98 17.88
CA ALA A 119 -20.60 24.56 17.81
C ALA A 119 -20.58 24.02 16.37
N LEU A 120 -21.13 24.76 15.40
CA LEU A 120 -21.08 24.38 13.98
C LEU A 120 -19.65 24.41 13.44
N THR A 121 -18.85 25.40 13.85
CA THR A 121 -17.43 25.48 13.47
C THR A 121 -16.63 24.32 14.08
N SER A 122 -16.84 24.03 15.37
CA SER A 122 -16.21 22.89 16.05
C SER A 122 -16.57 21.54 15.41
N LEU A 123 -17.82 21.37 14.98
CA LEU A 123 -18.25 20.18 14.26
C LEU A 123 -17.59 20.07 12.87
N ALA A 124 -17.52 21.17 12.13
CA ALA A 124 -16.85 21.22 10.83
C ALA A 124 -15.34 20.91 10.96
N ASP A 125 -14.67 21.47 11.95
CA ASP A 125 -13.26 21.20 12.25
C ASP A 125 -13.04 19.72 12.62
N SER A 126 -13.94 19.14 13.42
CA SER A 126 -13.90 17.71 13.78
C SER A 126 -14.06 16.81 12.56
N LEU A 127 -15.02 17.11 11.67
CA LEU A 127 -15.23 16.37 10.43
C LEU A 127 -14.02 16.50 9.49
N SER A 128 -13.43 17.70 9.38
CA SER A 128 -12.21 17.92 8.59
C SER A 128 -11.06 17.08 9.13
N LEU A 129 -10.86 17.07 10.45
CA LEU A 129 -9.80 16.28 11.07
C LEU A 129 -9.97 14.77 10.82
N LEU A 130 -11.20 14.25 10.93
CA LEU A 130 -11.49 12.84 10.63
C LEU A 130 -11.27 12.49 9.16
N ALA A 131 -11.59 13.40 8.23
CA ALA A 131 -11.32 13.19 6.81
C ALA A 131 -9.82 13.18 6.52
N GLU A 132 -9.06 14.13 7.08
CA GLU A 132 -7.60 14.18 6.97
C GLU A 132 -6.94 12.94 7.59
N ALA A 133 -7.40 12.50 8.77
CA ALA A 133 -6.90 11.29 9.42
C ALA A 133 -7.14 10.05 8.56
N THR A 134 -8.33 9.93 7.95
CA THR A 134 -8.63 8.84 7.02
C THR A 134 -7.66 8.84 5.84
N SER A 135 -7.46 9.99 5.20
CA SER A 135 -6.53 10.12 4.06
C SER A 135 -5.10 9.75 4.42
N VAL A 136 -4.63 10.20 5.60
CA VAL A 136 -3.31 9.86 6.11
C VAL A 136 -3.16 8.36 6.36
N LEU A 137 -4.16 7.74 7.00
CA LEU A 137 -4.13 6.33 7.37
C LEU A 137 -4.24 5.39 6.17
N THR A 138 -4.91 5.78 5.09
CA THR A 138 -5.03 4.97 3.87
C THR A 138 -3.87 5.17 2.89
N SER A 139 -3.04 6.21 3.09
CA SER A 139 -1.92 6.53 2.20
C SER A 139 -0.69 5.60 2.32
N THR A 140 -0.68 4.68 3.27
CA THR A 140 0.45 3.76 3.49
C THR A 140 -0.04 2.44 4.09
N LEU A 141 0.61 1.34 3.70
CA LEU A 141 0.37 0.00 4.26
C LEU A 141 1.35 -0.35 5.39
N GLN A 142 2.20 0.59 5.81
CA GLN A 142 3.15 0.38 6.91
C GLN A 142 2.55 0.90 8.22
N VAL A 143 2.32 0.00 9.18
CA VAL A 143 1.66 0.30 10.48
C VAL A 143 2.33 1.47 11.21
N LYS A 144 3.66 1.43 11.36
CA LYS A 144 4.41 2.44 12.12
C LYS A 144 4.35 3.82 11.44
N GLU A 145 4.36 3.85 10.10
CA GLU A 145 4.30 5.10 9.34
C GLU A 145 2.89 5.70 9.35
N ALA A 146 1.84 4.88 9.20
CA ALA A 146 0.45 5.32 9.31
C ALA A 146 0.18 5.99 10.67
N LEU A 147 0.59 5.32 11.75
CA LEU A 147 0.42 5.83 13.11
C LEU A 147 1.27 7.07 13.37
N TRP A 148 2.49 7.13 12.84
CA TRP A 148 3.33 8.32 12.93
C TRP A 148 2.68 9.54 12.28
N ARG A 149 2.14 9.39 11.07
CA ARG A 149 1.47 10.47 10.36
C ARG A 149 0.18 10.89 11.07
N LEU A 150 -0.60 9.94 11.60
CA LEU A 150 -1.77 10.23 12.42
C LEU A 150 -1.40 11.05 13.66
N VAL A 151 -0.37 10.62 14.39
CA VAL A 151 0.10 11.32 15.59
C VAL A 151 0.53 12.75 15.29
N ARG A 152 1.22 12.97 14.18
CA ARG A 152 1.62 14.33 13.73
C ARG A 152 0.43 15.21 13.34
N LEU A 153 -0.66 14.61 12.90
CA LEU A 153 -1.88 15.34 12.57
C LEU A 153 -2.64 15.76 13.83
N VAL A 154 -2.74 14.88 14.83
CA VAL A 154 -3.60 15.09 16.01
C VAL A 154 -2.92 15.87 17.13
N THR A 155 -1.59 15.76 17.31
CA THR A 155 -0.90 16.42 18.42
C THR A 155 -1.00 17.96 18.39
N PRO A 156 -0.67 18.67 17.29
CA PRO A 156 -0.82 20.14 17.27
C PRO A 156 -2.27 20.63 17.40
N ARG A 157 -3.28 19.75 17.16
CA ARG A 157 -4.70 20.14 17.15
C ARG A 157 -5.44 19.77 18.44
N LEU A 158 -5.06 18.67 19.09
CA LEU A 158 -5.80 18.09 20.21
C LEU A 158 -4.96 17.93 21.49
N ALA A 159 -3.64 17.68 21.39
CA ALA A 159 -2.84 17.19 22.51
C ALA A 159 -1.33 17.40 22.37
N ASP A 160 -0.65 17.81 23.43
CA ASP A 160 0.80 18.03 23.42
C ASP A 160 1.58 16.71 23.32
N TRP A 161 0.99 15.61 23.80
CA TRP A 161 1.56 14.27 23.79
C TRP A 161 0.67 13.27 23.06
N ALA A 162 1.30 12.32 22.37
CA ALA A 162 0.64 11.12 21.87
C ALA A 162 1.48 9.87 22.15
N VAL A 163 0.81 8.83 22.60
CA VAL A 163 1.36 7.52 22.90
C VAL A 163 0.54 6.46 22.18
N VAL A 164 1.21 5.54 21.50
CA VAL A 164 0.56 4.41 20.85
C VAL A 164 1.15 3.12 21.40
N ASP A 165 0.27 2.32 22.01
CA ASP A 165 0.57 0.98 22.48
C ASP A 165 -0.10 -0.02 21.52
N LEU A 166 0.61 -1.03 21.02
CA LEU A 166 0.10 -2.05 20.11
C LEU A 166 0.32 -3.44 20.69
N VAL A 167 -0.67 -4.32 20.52
CA VAL A 167 -0.56 -5.75 20.84
C VAL A 167 0.03 -6.46 19.62
N ASN A 168 1.17 -7.14 19.76
CA ASN A 168 1.80 -7.88 18.67
C ASN A 168 1.08 -9.23 18.39
N GLU A 169 1.57 -10.00 17.41
CA GLU A 169 0.97 -11.30 17.05
C GLU A 169 1.07 -12.36 18.16
N LEU A 170 2.00 -12.19 19.10
CA LEU A 170 2.19 -13.07 20.26
C LEU A 170 1.29 -12.67 21.45
N GLY A 171 0.49 -11.60 21.31
CA GLY A 171 -0.34 -11.07 22.38
C GLY A 171 0.40 -10.18 23.38
N GLU A 172 1.67 -9.84 23.09
CA GLU A 172 2.47 -8.96 23.95
C GLU A 172 2.20 -7.49 23.59
N LEU A 173 2.16 -6.64 24.60
CA LEU A 173 1.94 -5.21 24.41
C LEU A 173 3.29 -4.50 24.21
N GLU A 174 3.39 -3.67 23.18
CA GLU A 174 4.56 -2.85 22.91
C GLU A 174 4.16 -1.39 22.77
N ARG A 175 4.91 -0.50 23.43
CA ARG A 175 4.80 0.94 23.22
C ARG A 175 5.62 1.35 22.02
N VAL A 176 4.95 1.48 20.88
CA VAL A 176 5.60 1.69 19.57
C VAL A 176 5.87 3.16 19.27
N LEU A 177 5.07 4.09 19.80
CA LEU A 177 5.23 5.52 19.56
C LEU A 177 5.00 6.32 20.84
N VAL A 178 5.90 7.27 21.08
CA VAL A 178 5.78 8.32 22.11
C VAL A 178 6.27 9.61 21.47
N VAL A 179 5.38 10.60 21.36
CA VAL A 179 5.65 11.84 20.63
C VAL A 179 5.24 13.02 21.48
N HIS A 180 6.13 13.99 21.58
CA HIS A 180 5.89 15.31 22.13
C HIS A 180 5.79 16.32 20.98
N HIS A 181 4.80 17.20 21.02
CA HIS A 181 4.72 18.36 20.16
C HIS A 181 5.12 19.60 20.93
N GLU A 182 6.31 20.13 20.64
CA GLU A 182 6.93 21.27 21.33
C GLU A 182 7.58 22.19 20.30
N ASP A 183 7.40 23.51 20.42
CA ASP A 183 7.96 24.53 19.52
C ASP A 183 7.72 24.26 18.03
N ASP A 184 6.47 23.91 17.66
CA ASP A 184 6.06 23.52 16.30
C ASP A 184 6.83 22.32 15.71
N ARG A 185 7.44 21.49 16.58
CA ARG A 185 8.20 20.30 16.20
C ARG A 185 7.65 19.06 16.89
N HIS A 186 7.79 17.93 16.20
CA HIS A 186 7.41 16.62 16.73
C HIS A 186 8.67 15.86 17.15
N VAL A 187 8.84 15.65 18.45
CA VAL A 187 9.98 14.95 19.03
C VAL A 187 9.58 13.54 19.42
N ARG A 188 10.24 12.53 18.84
CA ARG A 188 10.06 11.13 19.27
C ARG A 188 10.87 10.88 20.55
N VAL A 189 10.21 10.37 21.58
CA VAL A 189 10.85 10.08 22.88
C VAL A 189 11.13 8.58 23.00
N SER A 190 12.20 8.12 22.35
CA SER A 190 12.56 6.69 22.31
C SER A 190 12.85 6.09 23.67
N GLY A 191 13.29 6.88 24.65
CA GLY A 191 13.51 6.42 26.03
C GLY A 191 12.24 6.06 26.82
N LEU A 192 11.06 6.19 26.21
CA LEU A 192 9.78 5.71 26.74
C LEU A 192 9.16 4.59 25.87
N GLN A 193 9.74 4.30 24.69
CA GLN A 193 9.32 3.20 23.83
C GLN A 193 9.93 1.90 24.37
N ARG A 194 9.09 0.91 24.68
CA ARG A 194 9.51 -0.35 25.28
C ARG A 194 8.46 -1.44 25.12
N SER A 195 8.89 -2.68 25.30
CA SER A 195 7.97 -3.77 25.63
C SER A 195 7.28 -3.45 26.97
N MET A 196 5.97 -3.66 27.01
CA MET A 196 5.12 -3.32 28.14
C MET A 196 4.81 -4.58 28.96
N PRO A 197 4.57 -4.45 30.27
CA PRO A 197 4.08 -5.57 31.08
C PRO A 197 2.79 -6.17 30.48
N PRO A 198 2.54 -7.48 30.68
CA PRO A 198 1.30 -8.12 30.24
C PRO A 198 0.05 -7.40 30.76
N ILE A 199 -1.03 -7.42 29.97
CA ILE A 199 -2.30 -6.76 30.30
C ILE A 199 -2.92 -7.47 31.52
N PRO A 200 -3.04 -6.82 32.69
CA PRO A 200 -3.56 -7.49 33.89
C PRO A 200 -5.06 -7.74 33.78
N GLU A 201 -5.54 -8.96 34.05
CA GLU A 201 -6.95 -9.35 33.87
C GLU A 201 -7.93 -8.53 34.73
N ALA A 202 -7.55 -8.24 35.97
CA ALA A 202 -8.44 -7.63 36.96
C ALA A 202 -8.13 -6.16 37.29
N SER A 203 -7.08 -5.56 36.73
CA SER A 203 -6.66 -4.20 37.08
C SER A 203 -7.74 -3.16 36.70
N PRO A 204 -8.30 -2.38 37.63
CA PRO A 204 -9.28 -1.34 37.32
C PRO A 204 -8.67 -0.11 36.62
N MET A 205 -7.34 -0.08 36.41
CA MET A 205 -6.65 1.09 35.86
C MET A 205 -7.11 1.42 34.43
N PRO A 206 -7.20 2.71 34.06
CA PRO A 206 -7.83 3.13 32.80
C PRO A 206 -7.26 2.46 31.54
N LEU A 207 -5.94 2.50 31.35
CA LEU A 207 -5.32 1.85 30.19
C LEU A 207 -5.57 0.34 30.16
N SER A 208 -5.43 -0.35 31.30
CA SER A 208 -5.68 -1.80 31.41
C SER A 208 -7.11 -2.13 30.97
N ARG A 209 -8.09 -1.32 31.36
CA ARG A 209 -9.50 -1.48 30.95
C ARG A 209 -9.70 -1.23 29.46
N VAL A 210 -9.10 -0.18 28.91
CA VAL A 210 -9.16 0.15 27.47
C VAL A 210 -8.57 -1.00 26.63
N LEU A 211 -7.42 -1.53 27.04
CA LEU A 211 -6.78 -2.67 26.38
C LEU A 211 -7.58 -3.98 26.50
N ARG A 212 -8.48 -4.09 27.48
CA ARG A 212 -9.48 -5.17 27.58
C ARG A 212 -10.80 -4.86 26.90
N GLY A 213 -10.88 -3.75 26.17
CA GLY A 213 -12.03 -3.39 25.33
C GLY A 213 -13.07 -2.50 25.99
N ALA A 214 -12.77 -1.88 27.13
CA ALA A 214 -13.61 -0.80 27.66
C ALA A 214 -13.71 0.39 26.67
N PRO A 215 -14.77 1.21 26.74
CA PRO A 215 -14.88 2.43 25.94
C PRO A 215 -13.74 3.42 26.22
N THR A 216 -13.55 4.35 25.28
CA THR A 216 -12.64 5.48 25.45
C THR A 216 -12.91 6.22 26.76
N THR A 217 -11.86 6.58 27.48
CA THR A 217 -11.97 7.16 28.82
C THR A 217 -10.94 8.24 29.07
N ARG A 218 -11.29 9.20 29.94
CA ARG A 218 -10.33 10.19 30.43
C ARG A 218 -9.44 9.57 31.48
N VAL A 219 -8.18 9.97 31.47
CA VAL A 219 -7.12 9.48 32.33
C VAL A 219 -6.39 10.69 32.89
N SER A 220 -6.05 10.64 34.17
CA SER A 220 -5.28 11.69 34.85
C SER A 220 -4.21 11.08 35.73
N PRO A 221 -3.20 11.85 36.16
CA PRO A 221 -2.23 11.39 37.15
C PRO A 221 -2.88 10.93 38.46
N ARG A 222 -4.11 11.41 38.78
CA ARG A 222 -4.82 11.04 40.02
C ARG A 222 -5.19 9.56 40.06
N ASP A 223 -5.43 8.95 38.89
CA ASP A 223 -5.76 7.53 38.75
C ASP A 223 -4.60 6.63 39.20
N TYR A 224 -3.36 7.14 39.09
CA TYR A 224 -2.12 6.41 39.40
C TYR A 224 -1.43 6.85 40.70
N ARG A 225 -2.08 7.67 41.55
CA ARG A 225 -1.51 8.15 42.83
C ARG A 225 -1.45 7.08 43.92
N ARG A 226 -2.37 6.12 43.89
CA ARG A 226 -2.41 5.02 44.86
C ARG A 226 -1.27 4.05 44.59
N PRO A 227 -0.91 3.18 45.56
CA PRO A 227 0.03 2.09 45.29
C PRO A 227 -0.37 1.34 44.00
N PRO A 228 0.55 1.17 43.04
CA PRO A 228 0.24 0.57 41.76
C PRO A 228 -0.23 -0.87 41.97
N ASP A 229 -1.33 -1.24 41.32
CA ASP A 229 -1.95 -2.55 41.40
C ASP A 229 -1.31 -3.59 40.47
N SER A 230 -0.39 -3.14 39.60
CA SER A 230 0.25 -3.92 38.56
C SER A 230 1.52 -3.23 38.06
N ASP A 231 2.43 -3.99 37.43
CA ASP A 231 3.61 -3.43 36.76
C ASP A 231 3.22 -2.45 35.65
N MET A 232 2.09 -2.69 34.98
CA MET A 232 1.54 -1.75 34.00
C MET A 232 1.20 -0.40 34.63
N ALA A 233 0.63 -0.39 35.84
CA ALA A 233 0.36 0.85 36.57
C ALA A 233 1.64 1.58 37.00
N VAL A 234 2.71 0.86 37.35
CA VAL A 234 4.03 1.45 37.61
C VAL A 234 4.54 2.19 36.37
N VAL A 235 4.49 1.51 35.22
CA VAL A 235 4.92 2.04 33.92
C VAL A 235 4.08 3.24 33.48
N GLN A 236 2.77 3.25 33.75
CA GLN A 236 1.90 4.39 33.45
C GLN A 236 2.17 5.57 34.37
N ARG A 237 2.41 5.34 35.66
CA ARG A 237 2.80 6.40 36.58
C ARG A 237 4.09 7.09 36.13
N GLU A 238 5.11 6.31 35.76
CA GLU A 238 6.37 6.84 35.22
C GLU A 238 6.13 7.68 33.95
N LEU A 239 5.22 7.25 33.07
CA LEU A 239 4.86 8.00 31.86
C LEU A 239 4.33 9.39 32.24
N PHE A 240 3.33 9.48 33.11
CA PHE A 240 2.76 10.77 33.55
C PHE A 240 3.79 11.66 34.27
N GLU A 241 4.66 11.07 35.10
CA GLU A 241 5.73 11.81 35.78
C GLU A 241 6.76 12.40 34.80
N ARG A 242 7.11 11.66 33.75
CA ARG A 242 8.11 12.08 32.76
C ARG A 242 7.58 13.03 31.71
N THR A 243 6.30 12.93 31.35
CA THR A 243 5.69 13.79 30.32
C THR A 243 5.05 15.04 30.89
N GLY A 244 4.76 15.07 32.20
CA GLY A 244 4.04 16.18 32.83
C GLY A 244 2.56 16.27 32.43
N MET A 245 2.01 15.25 31.76
CA MET A 245 0.60 15.24 31.34
C MET A 245 -0.31 15.38 32.57
N HIS A 246 -1.20 16.36 32.58
CA HIS A 246 -2.19 16.53 33.66
C HIS A 246 -3.57 15.97 33.28
N SER A 247 -3.84 15.85 31.97
CA SER A 247 -5.09 15.33 31.40
C SER A 247 -4.78 14.46 30.19
N ALA A 248 -5.44 13.31 30.05
CA ALA A 248 -5.27 12.43 28.89
C ALA A 248 -6.59 11.74 28.51
N ILE A 249 -6.69 11.29 27.26
CA ILE A 249 -7.70 10.35 26.78
C ILE A 249 -6.98 9.07 26.38
N ALA A 250 -7.46 7.92 26.86
CA ALA A 250 -7.05 6.61 26.37
C ALA A 250 -8.22 5.99 25.58
N ALA A 251 -7.96 5.68 24.31
CA ALA A 251 -8.92 5.13 23.37
C ALA A 251 -8.44 3.79 22.79
N PRO A 252 -9.30 2.76 22.67
CA PRO A 252 -8.90 1.47 22.14
C PRO A 252 -8.75 1.53 20.62
N LEU A 253 -7.65 0.95 20.11
CA LEU A 253 -7.50 0.67 18.69
C LEU A 253 -8.25 -0.63 18.38
N ARG A 254 -9.47 -0.50 17.84
CA ARG A 254 -10.36 -1.63 17.58
C ARG A 254 -10.17 -2.15 16.16
N GLY A 255 -9.92 -3.45 16.04
CA GLY A 255 -10.02 -4.17 14.78
C GLY A 255 -11.45 -4.67 14.50
N PRO A 256 -11.63 -5.43 13.41
CA PRO A 256 -12.91 -6.02 13.06
C PRO A 256 -13.46 -6.92 14.17
N ARG A 257 -14.79 -6.96 14.32
CA ARG A 257 -15.49 -7.76 15.35
C ARG A 257 -15.09 -7.42 16.79
N GLY A 258 -14.53 -6.23 17.02
CA GLY A 258 -14.23 -5.72 18.36
C GLY A 258 -12.93 -6.22 18.98
N SER A 259 -12.03 -6.83 18.18
CA SER A 259 -10.68 -7.16 18.64
C SER A 259 -9.93 -5.90 19.07
N ILE A 260 -9.10 -6.01 20.12
CA ILE A 260 -8.28 -4.90 20.60
C ILE A 260 -6.86 -5.07 20.08
N LEU A 261 -6.45 -4.17 19.20
CA LEU A 261 -5.12 -4.17 18.59
C LEU A 261 -4.13 -3.32 19.38
N GLY A 262 -4.61 -2.51 20.32
CA GLY A 262 -3.81 -1.57 21.08
C GLY A 262 -4.62 -0.44 21.69
N ALA A 263 -3.94 0.65 22.04
CA ALA A 263 -4.55 1.88 22.53
C ALA A 263 -3.81 3.12 21.99
N LEU A 264 -4.57 4.16 21.69
CA LEU A 264 -4.09 5.53 21.46
C LEU A 264 -4.32 6.33 22.74
N THR A 265 -3.26 6.91 23.28
CA THR A 265 -3.35 7.86 24.40
C THR A 265 -2.92 9.24 23.95
N LEU A 266 -3.80 10.23 24.07
CA LEU A 266 -3.49 11.64 23.81
C LEU A 266 -3.47 12.38 25.13
N GLY A 267 -2.47 13.21 25.39
CA GLY A 267 -2.34 13.93 26.66
C GLY A 267 -1.93 15.38 26.52
N ARG A 268 -2.36 16.19 27.49
CA ARG A 268 -2.06 17.62 27.61
C ARG A 268 -1.13 17.84 28.80
N ALA A 269 -0.06 18.58 28.56
CA ALA A 269 0.90 19.02 29.56
C ALA A 269 0.90 20.55 29.66
N ASP A 270 0.90 21.25 28.53
CA ASP A 270 1.05 22.70 28.46
C ASP A 270 -0.31 23.42 28.35
N GLN A 271 -1.29 22.77 27.72
CA GLN A 271 -2.64 23.30 27.61
C GLN A 271 -3.35 23.27 28.97
N HIS A 272 -3.94 24.39 29.40
CA HIS A 272 -4.50 24.51 30.75
C HIS A 272 -5.88 23.87 30.92
N ARG A 273 -6.52 23.41 29.84
CA ARG A 273 -7.87 22.81 29.88
C ARG A 273 -7.80 21.28 29.81
N ASP A 274 -8.66 20.64 30.60
CA ASP A 274 -8.96 19.21 30.46
C ASP A 274 -9.65 18.90 29.14
N PHE A 275 -9.63 17.63 28.72
CA PHE A 275 -10.42 17.18 27.59
C PHE A 275 -11.92 17.20 27.88
N ASP A 276 -12.71 17.69 26.93
CA ASP A 276 -14.18 17.68 27.04
C ASP A 276 -14.82 16.41 26.46
N THR A 277 -16.16 16.33 26.42
CA THR A 277 -16.88 15.13 25.96
C THR A 277 -16.89 15.01 24.44
N THR A 278 -16.83 16.13 23.74
CA THR A 278 -16.78 16.20 22.27
C THR A 278 -15.41 15.73 21.79
N GLU A 279 -14.34 16.18 22.44
CA GLU A 279 -12.97 15.73 22.19
C GLU A 279 -12.82 14.24 22.50
N LEU A 280 -13.49 13.73 23.54
CA LEU A 280 -13.50 12.30 23.83
C LEU A 280 -14.11 11.48 22.70
N ALA A 281 -15.25 11.91 22.15
CA ALA A 281 -15.90 11.25 21.02
C ALA A 281 -15.04 11.33 19.75
N LEU A 282 -14.42 12.48 19.48
CA LEU A 282 -13.51 12.65 18.35
C LEU A 282 -12.30 11.72 18.43
N VAL A 283 -11.69 11.58 19.61
CA VAL A 283 -10.57 10.66 19.82
C VAL A 283 -10.99 9.20 19.70
N ASP A 284 -12.20 8.84 20.13
CA ASP A 284 -12.76 7.50 19.91
C ASP A 284 -12.89 7.18 18.41
N ASP A 285 -13.41 8.12 17.61
CA ASP A 285 -13.50 7.95 16.15
C ASP A 285 -12.14 7.87 15.45
N LEU A 286 -11.17 8.69 15.87
CA LEU A 286 -9.79 8.63 15.37
C LEU A 286 -9.13 7.29 15.72
N ALA A 287 -9.31 6.80 16.95
CA ALA A 287 -8.79 5.51 17.39
C ALA A 287 -9.45 4.33 16.65
N ARG A 288 -10.74 4.44 16.34
CA ARG A 288 -11.46 3.47 15.51
C ARG A 288 -10.91 3.43 14.08
N GLN A 289 -10.70 4.58 13.44
CA GLN A 289 -10.08 4.64 12.11
C GLN A 289 -8.66 4.08 12.11
N ALA A 290 -7.86 4.44 13.12
CA ALA A 290 -6.52 3.92 13.30
C ALA A 290 -6.51 2.41 13.51
N GLY A 291 -7.43 1.87 14.33
CA GLY A 291 -7.59 0.44 14.54
C GLY A 291 -7.86 -0.33 13.24
N LEU A 292 -8.78 0.16 12.40
CA LEU A 292 -9.04 -0.43 11.08
C LEU A 292 -7.82 -0.37 10.15
N ALA A 293 -7.10 0.76 10.13
CA ALA A 293 -5.91 0.90 9.31
C ALA A 293 -4.78 -0.03 9.76
N VAL A 294 -4.56 -0.18 11.07
CA VAL A 294 -3.60 -1.12 11.65
C VAL A 294 -3.96 -2.56 11.31
N ASP A 295 -5.24 -2.93 11.39
CA ASP A 295 -5.72 -4.27 11.02
C ASP A 295 -5.44 -4.58 9.55
N ASN A 296 -5.83 -3.67 8.65
CA ASN A 296 -5.63 -3.81 7.22
C ASN A 296 -4.14 -3.93 6.85
N ALA A 297 -3.29 -3.09 7.46
CA ALA A 297 -1.85 -3.14 7.24
C ALA A 297 -1.24 -4.48 7.73
N ARG A 298 -1.65 -4.97 8.91
CA ARG A 298 -1.19 -6.28 9.42
C ARG A 298 -1.66 -7.45 8.55
N LEU A 299 -2.90 -7.40 8.06
CA LEU A 299 -3.43 -8.41 7.16
C LEU A 299 -2.58 -8.48 5.89
N TYR A 300 -2.27 -7.34 5.30
CA TYR A 300 -1.43 -7.23 4.12
C TYR A 300 0.00 -7.73 4.39
N GLU A 301 0.64 -7.28 5.48
CA GLU A 301 1.97 -7.76 5.90
C GLU A 301 2.01 -9.27 6.13
N ARG A 302 0.93 -9.85 6.66
CA ARG A 302 0.81 -11.30 6.85
C ARG A 302 0.67 -12.04 5.52
N GLN A 303 -0.18 -11.54 4.62
CA GLN A 303 -0.33 -12.10 3.27
C GLN A 303 1.00 -12.06 2.53
N GLN A 304 1.72 -10.93 2.60
CA GLN A 304 3.04 -10.78 2.00
C GLN A 304 4.05 -11.77 2.58
N ARG A 305 4.15 -11.90 3.91
CA ARG A 305 5.05 -12.87 4.56
C ARG A 305 4.75 -14.32 4.15
N VAL A 306 3.47 -14.68 4.01
CA VAL A 306 3.07 -16.01 3.55
C VAL A 306 3.53 -16.25 2.11
N ALA A 307 3.28 -15.30 1.21
CA ALA A 307 3.72 -15.38 -0.18
C ALA A 307 5.25 -15.50 -0.29
N GLU A 308 6.01 -14.63 0.39
CA GLU A 308 7.47 -14.67 0.42
C GLU A 308 8.00 -16.00 0.99
N THR A 309 7.38 -16.52 2.04
CA THR A 309 7.78 -17.79 2.64
C THR A 309 7.51 -18.96 1.69
N MET A 310 6.33 -19.00 1.07
CA MET A 310 6.01 -20.00 0.05
C MET A 310 7.01 -19.94 -1.11
N GLN A 311 7.30 -18.74 -1.64
CA GLN A 311 8.30 -18.54 -2.69
C GLN A 311 9.67 -19.09 -2.31
N ARG A 312 10.16 -18.81 -1.09
CA ARG A 312 11.45 -19.36 -0.61
C ARG A 312 11.48 -20.89 -0.56
N TYR A 313 10.38 -21.53 -0.21
CA TYR A 313 10.29 -23.00 -0.24
C TYR A 313 10.09 -23.55 -1.66
N LEU A 314 9.58 -22.73 -2.57
CA LEU A 314 9.36 -23.05 -3.96
C LEU A 314 10.58 -22.77 -4.85
N LEU A 315 11.73 -22.32 -4.34
CA LEU A 315 12.96 -22.19 -5.12
C LEU A 315 14.09 -22.97 -4.43
N PRO A 316 14.67 -23.99 -5.09
CA PRO A 316 15.64 -24.86 -4.44
C PRO A 316 17.00 -24.17 -4.34
N PRO A 317 17.80 -24.47 -3.29
CA PRO A 317 19.18 -23.98 -3.24
C PRO A 317 19.97 -24.55 -4.40
N LEU A 318 20.85 -23.73 -4.99
CA LEU A 318 21.74 -24.18 -6.05
C LEU A 318 22.72 -25.25 -5.52
N PRO A 319 23.03 -26.29 -6.31
CA PRO A 319 24.00 -27.29 -5.91
C PRO A 319 25.37 -26.64 -5.76
N LYS A 320 26.00 -26.79 -4.59
CA LYS A 320 27.37 -26.34 -4.37
C LYS A 320 28.31 -27.24 -5.17
N SER A 321 29.07 -26.66 -6.09
CA SER A 321 30.09 -27.36 -6.88
C SER A 321 31.38 -26.58 -6.82
N SER A 322 32.51 -27.26 -6.61
CA SER A 322 33.84 -26.66 -6.76
C SER A 322 34.25 -26.48 -8.23
N GLU A 323 33.52 -27.10 -9.16
CA GLU A 323 33.85 -27.08 -10.59
C GLU A 323 33.11 -25.99 -11.37
N LEU A 324 32.10 -25.35 -10.78
CA LEU A 324 31.19 -24.43 -11.47
C LEU A 324 30.82 -23.26 -10.55
N GLU A 325 30.87 -22.04 -11.07
CA GLU A 325 30.33 -20.86 -10.37
C GLU A 325 28.87 -20.70 -10.78
N THR A 326 27.94 -20.73 -9.81
CA THR A 326 26.50 -20.59 -10.08
C THR A 326 25.89 -19.53 -9.18
N ALA A 327 24.97 -18.75 -9.75
CA ALA A 327 24.16 -17.79 -8.99
C ALA A 327 22.76 -17.72 -9.57
N ALA A 328 21.78 -17.44 -8.72
CA ALA A 328 20.40 -17.23 -9.15
C ALA A 328 19.80 -16.03 -8.41
N ARG A 329 18.86 -15.36 -9.06
CA ARG A 329 18.07 -14.27 -8.51
C ARG A 329 16.61 -14.50 -8.85
N TYR A 330 15.77 -14.19 -7.88
CA TYR A 330 14.32 -14.17 -8.04
C TYR A 330 13.79 -12.87 -7.45
N HIS A 331 13.13 -12.06 -8.26
CA HIS A 331 12.53 -10.81 -7.82
C HIS A 331 11.03 -10.87 -8.05
N PRO A 332 10.22 -10.94 -6.99
CA PRO A 332 8.78 -10.97 -7.15
C PRO A 332 8.26 -9.62 -7.69
N ALA A 333 7.09 -9.67 -8.31
CA ALA A 333 6.32 -8.51 -8.71
C ALA A 333 6.00 -7.58 -7.51
N PRO A 334 6.09 -6.24 -7.64
CA PRO A 334 5.97 -5.32 -6.51
C PRO A 334 4.55 -5.17 -5.93
N TYR A 335 3.52 -5.44 -6.73
CA TYR A 335 2.12 -5.12 -6.41
C TYR A 335 1.18 -6.32 -6.30
N SER A 336 1.63 -7.52 -6.67
CA SER A 336 0.86 -8.74 -6.45
C SER A 336 1.35 -9.37 -5.14
N SER A 337 0.48 -9.48 -4.12
CA SER A 337 0.70 -10.34 -2.95
C SER A 337 0.62 -11.83 -3.31
N GLN A 338 1.07 -12.18 -4.51
CA GLN A 338 0.84 -13.44 -5.17
C GLN A 338 2.18 -14.11 -5.47
N VAL A 339 2.16 -15.44 -5.45
CA VAL A 339 3.35 -16.25 -5.70
C VAL A 339 3.44 -16.44 -7.21
N GLY A 340 4.59 -16.13 -7.81
CA GLY A 340 4.78 -16.17 -9.26
C GLY A 340 4.74 -17.55 -9.89
N GLY A 341 4.46 -17.55 -11.21
CA GLY A 341 4.57 -18.71 -12.10
C GLY A 341 6.03 -19.03 -12.49
N ASP A 342 6.90 -18.02 -12.44
CA ASP A 342 8.33 -18.11 -12.72
C ASP A 342 9.08 -19.04 -11.77
N TRP A 343 10.00 -19.85 -12.31
CA TRP A 343 10.93 -20.62 -11.50
C TRP A 343 12.28 -20.87 -12.17
N TYR A 344 13.28 -21.13 -11.35
CA TYR A 344 14.50 -21.81 -11.75
C TYR A 344 14.69 -23.10 -10.94
N ASP A 345 15.45 -24.04 -11.49
CA ASP A 345 15.92 -25.21 -10.76
C ASP A 345 17.35 -25.57 -11.20
N ALA A 346 18.15 -26.08 -10.28
CA ALA A 346 19.43 -26.69 -10.57
C ALA A 346 19.66 -27.89 -9.66
N PHE A 347 20.07 -29.02 -10.24
CA PHE A 347 20.32 -30.25 -9.50
C PHE A 347 21.30 -31.16 -10.22
N LEU A 348 21.88 -32.11 -9.50
CA LEU A 348 22.70 -33.15 -10.09
C LEU A 348 21.80 -34.31 -10.53
N LEU A 349 22.04 -34.85 -11.72
CA LEU A 349 21.44 -36.11 -12.19
C LEU A 349 22.12 -37.31 -11.48
N SER A 350 21.59 -38.51 -11.65
CA SER A 350 22.11 -39.74 -11.02
C SER A 350 23.56 -40.06 -11.39
N ASP A 351 24.00 -39.60 -12.56
CA ASP A 351 25.38 -39.70 -13.07
C ASP A 351 26.29 -38.53 -12.63
N GLY A 352 25.77 -37.61 -11.81
CA GLY A 352 26.48 -36.43 -11.32
C GLY A 352 26.55 -35.27 -12.31
N ILE A 353 25.86 -35.35 -13.46
CA ILE A 353 25.79 -34.24 -14.42
C ILE A 353 24.86 -33.14 -13.89
N PRO A 354 25.29 -31.87 -13.87
CA PRO A 354 24.40 -30.76 -13.52
C PRO A 354 23.29 -30.56 -14.56
N ALA A 355 22.06 -30.45 -14.07
CA ALA A 355 20.88 -30.03 -14.82
C ALA A 355 20.48 -28.62 -14.39
N LEU A 356 20.02 -27.83 -15.35
CA LEU A 356 19.52 -26.46 -15.18
C LEU A 356 18.14 -26.36 -15.79
N VAL A 357 17.27 -25.62 -15.11
CA VAL A 357 15.90 -25.37 -15.53
C VAL A 357 15.61 -23.90 -15.32
N ILE A 358 14.93 -23.30 -16.29
CA ILE A 358 14.16 -22.09 -16.08
C ILE A 358 12.81 -22.27 -16.76
N GLY A 359 11.77 -21.65 -16.23
CA GLY A 359 10.50 -21.60 -16.91
C GLY A 359 9.53 -20.65 -16.25
N ASP A 360 8.39 -20.52 -16.92
CA ASP A 360 7.28 -19.69 -16.51
C ASP A 360 5.96 -20.43 -16.79
N VAL A 361 5.02 -20.34 -15.86
CA VAL A 361 3.67 -20.89 -15.95
C VAL A 361 2.71 -19.72 -16.12
N VAL A 362 1.78 -19.84 -17.07
CA VAL A 362 0.81 -18.78 -17.33
C VAL A 362 0.04 -18.41 -16.05
N GLY A 363 0.11 -17.12 -15.71
CA GLY A 363 -0.53 -16.54 -14.53
C GLY A 363 0.45 -16.28 -13.39
N HIS A 364 0.07 -15.40 -12.47
CA HIS A 364 0.95 -14.93 -11.41
C HIS A 364 0.31 -15.09 -10.03
N ASP A 365 -0.57 -16.09 -9.86
CA ASP A 365 -1.35 -16.33 -8.65
C ASP A 365 -0.93 -17.60 -7.87
N LEU A 366 -1.56 -17.82 -6.72
CA LEU A 366 -1.27 -19.01 -5.89
C LEU A 366 -1.50 -20.34 -6.64
N GLN A 367 -2.41 -20.36 -7.62
CA GLN A 367 -2.65 -21.54 -8.43
C GLN A 367 -1.52 -21.74 -9.45
N ALA A 368 -1.03 -20.68 -10.09
CA ALA A 368 0.16 -20.71 -10.95
C ALA A 368 1.38 -21.24 -10.20
N ALA A 369 1.61 -20.78 -8.97
CA ALA A 369 2.68 -21.29 -8.12
C ALA A 369 2.56 -22.79 -7.78
N ALA A 370 1.34 -23.27 -7.54
CA ALA A 370 1.08 -24.68 -7.30
C ALA A 370 1.36 -25.52 -8.55
N HIS A 371 0.95 -25.04 -9.73
CA HIS A 371 1.24 -25.67 -11.02
C HIS A 371 2.74 -25.69 -11.31
N MET A 372 3.44 -24.59 -11.10
CA MET A 372 4.90 -24.51 -11.22
C MET A 372 5.57 -25.58 -10.33
N ALA A 373 5.15 -25.69 -9.06
CA ALA A 373 5.70 -26.68 -8.14
C ALA A 373 5.49 -28.13 -8.64
N GLN A 374 4.31 -28.42 -9.21
CA GLN A 374 4.01 -29.71 -9.82
C GLN A 374 4.93 -29.98 -11.02
N ILE A 375 4.98 -29.05 -11.99
CA ILE A 375 5.77 -29.16 -13.22
C ILE A 375 7.25 -29.38 -12.89
N ARG A 376 7.81 -28.56 -12.00
CA ARG A 376 9.20 -28.67 -11.57
C ARG A 376 9.49 -30.03 -10.93
N ASN A 377 8.66 -30.49 -10.00
CA ASN A 377 8.89 -31.76 -9.30
C ASN A 377 8.73 -32.96 -10.24
N MET A 378 7.78 -32.90 -11.18
CA MET A 378 7.61 -33.90 -12.23
C MET A 378 8.84 -33.96 -13.14
N LEU A 379 9.32 -32.80 -13.61
CA LEU A 379 10.52 -32.71 -14.42
C LEU A 379 11.72 -33.33 -13.70
N ARG A 380 11.95 -32.95 -12.44
CA ARG A 380 13.04 -33.49 -11.62
C ARG A 380 12.97 -35.00 -11.50
N ALA A 381 11.79 -35.56 -11.25
CA ALA A 381 11.59 -37.01 -11.17
C ALA A 381 11.80 -37.71 -12.51
N LEU A 382 11.36 -37.11 -13.62
CA LEU A 382 11.54 -37.65 -14.97
C LEU A 382 13.00 -37.56 -15.43
N ALA A 383 13.73 -36.54 -15.01
CA ALA A 383 15.10 -36.29 -15.41
C ALA A 383 16.12 -37.16 -14.65
N TRP A 384 15.93 -37.29 -13.33
CA TRP A 384 16.94 -37.75 -12.35
C TRP A 384 17.79 -38.94 -12.81
N ASP A 385 17.16 -40.01 -13.30
CA ASP A 385 17.86 -41.25 -13.68
C ASP A 385 17.52 -41.71 -15.12
N SER A 386 17.08 -40.79 -15.97
CA SER A 386 16.64 -41.17 -17.32
C SER A 386 17.81 -41.53 -18.26
N GLY A 387 18.94 -40.82 -18.15
CA GLY A 387 20.01 -40.84 -19.16
C GLY A 387 19.56 -40.34 -20.54
N GLU A 388 18.32 -39.87 -20.69
CA GLU A 388 17.72 -39.47 -21.95
C GLU A 388 18.19 -38.05 -22.37
N PRO A 389 18.17 -37.72 -23.68
CA PRO A 389 18.35 -36.34 -24.14
C PRO A 389 17.30 -35.38 -23.55
N PRO A 390 17.62 -34.09 -23.34
CA PRO A 390 16.69 -33.09 -22.79
C PRO A 390 15.31 -33.09 -23.47
N SER A 391 15.26 -33.15 -24.80
CA SER A 391 14.02 -33.18 -25.59
C SER A 391 13.07 -34.31 -25.19
N ARG A 392 13.61 -35.50 -24.87
CA ARG A 392 12.82 -36.70 -24.51
C ARG A 392 12.23 -36.57 -23.11
N VAL A 393 13.00 -36.02 -22.17
CA VAL A 393 12.53 -35.72 -20.81
C VAL A 393 11.38 -34.70 -20.88
N VAL A 394 11.56 -33.61 -21.62
CA VAL A 394 10.52 -32.58 -21.78
C VAL A 394 9.29 -33.11 -22.53
N CYS A 395 9.45 -33.98 -23.53
CA CYS A 395 8.32 -34.67 -24.17
C CYS A 395 7.55 -35.61 -23.23
N ARG A 396 8.19 -36.16 -22.20
CA ARG A 396 7.50 -36.96 -21.16
C ARG A 396 6.79 -36.05 -20.17
N LEU A 397 7.40 -34.91 -19.82
CA LEU A 397 6.78 -33.90 -18.98
C LEU A 397 5.51 -33.35 -19.62
N ASP A 398 5.57 -32.93 -20.88
CA ASP A 398 4.45 -32.37 -21.65
C ASP A 398 3.24 -33.33 -21.69
N ARG A 399 3.50 -34.62 -21.95
CA ARG A 399 2.47 -35.67 -21.89
C ARG A 399 1.90 -35.90 -20.49
N ALA A 400 2.74 -35.82 -19.47
CA ALA A 400 2.31 -36.03 -18.09
C ALA A 400 1.49 -34.84 -17.59
N MET A 401 1.81 -33.61 -18.01
CA MET A 401 1.05 -32.41 -17.70
C MET A 401 -0.41 -32.54 -18.13
N GLY A 402 -0.67 -33.00 -19.36
CA GLY A 402 -2.04 -33.21 -19.87
C GLY A 402 -2.90 -34.23 -19.11
N HIS A 403 -2.33 -34.96 -18.14
CA HIS A 403 -3.06 -35.93 -17.31
C HIS A 403 -3.02 -35.62 -15.81
N ILE A 404 -2.03 -34.86 -15.33
CA ILE A 404 -1.73 -34.70 -13.90
C ILE A 404 -1.93 -33.26 -13.42
N SER A 405 -1.76 -32.29 -14.31
CA SER A 405 -1.83 -30.87 -13.95
C SER A 405 -3.04 -30.21 -14.61
N GLU A 406 -3.66 -29.28 -13.89
CA GLU A 406 -4.65 -28.35 -14.45
C GLU A 406 -3.98 -27.14 -15.10
N ALA A 407 -2.64 -27.09 -15.11
CA ALA A 407 -1.88 -26.05 -15.78
C ALA A 407 -2.24 -26.01 -17.27
N SER A 408 -2.67 -24.85 -17.75
CA SER A 408 -3.06 -24.66 -19.14
C SER A 408 -1.85 -24.69 -20.06
N MET A 409 -0.82 -23.88 -19.78
CA MET A 409 0.37 -23.74 -20.60
C MET A 409 1.58 -23.29 -19.75
N ALA A 410 2.78 -23.68 -20.16
CA ALA A 410 4.02 -23.24 -19.53
C ALA A 410 5.16 -23.16 -20.55
N THR A 411 6.06 -22.20 -20.38
CA THR A 411 7.31 -22.10 -21.13
C THR A 411 8.47 -22.61 -20.28
N MET A 412 9.48 -23.25 -20.88
CA MET A 412 10.68 -23.63 -20.13
C MET A 412 11.91 -23.90 -21.00
N VAL A 413 13.09 -23.81 -20.39
CA VAL A 413 14.32 -24.40 -20.92
C VAL A 413 14.80 -25.48 -19.97
N PHE A 414 15.14 -26.65 -20.51
CA PHE A 414 15.80 -27.72 -19.77
C PHE A 414 17.18 -27.97 -20.38
N ALA A 415 18.22 -27.86 -19.57
CA ALA A 415 19.60 -28.04 -20.00
C ALA A 415 20.38 -28.99 -19.09
N ARG A 416 21.35 -29.69 -19.67
CA ARG A 416 22.32 -30.53 -18.97
C ARG A 416 23.74 -30.12 -19.35
N LEU A 417 24.64 -30.13 -18.39
CA LEU A 417 26.03 -29.70 -18.56
C LEU A 417 26.98 -30.89 -18.51
N GLU A 418 27.32 -31.42 -19.69
CA GLU A 418 28.20 -32.56 -19.83
C GLU A 418 29.67 -32.15 -19.70
N GLY A 419 30.47 -33.03 -19.08
CA GLY A 419 31.91 -32.82 -18.84
C GLY A 419 32.25 -32.69 -17.36
N ARG A 420 33.52 -32.95 -17.00
CA ARG A 420 34.05 -32.92 -15.63
C ARG A 420 35.43 -32.25 -15.60
N GLY A 421 35.83 -31.67 -14.47
CA GLY A 421 37.17 -31.11 -14.24
C GLY A 421 37.40 -29.69 -14.80
N PRO A 422 38.60 -29.10 -14.71
CA PRO A 422 38.84 -27.73 -15.17
C PRO A 422 39.02 -27.69 -16.69
N GLY A 423 37.98 -27.32 -17.43
CA GLY A 423 38.00 -27.34 -18.90
C GLY A 423 36.66 -26.98 -19.53
N PRO A 424 36.58 -26.94 -20.87
CA PRO A 424 35.33 -26.66 -21.57
C PRO A 424 34.25 -27.68 -21.19
N ARG A 425 33.00 -27.23 -21.21
CA ARG A 425 31.82 -28.05 -20.92
C ARG A 425 30.94 -28.13 -22.15
N LEU A 426 30.16 -29.20 -22.31
CA LEU A 426 29.17 -29.29 -23.37
C LEU A 426 27.78 -29.06 -22.77
N LEU A 427 27.17 -27.92 -23.09
CA LEU A 427 25.78 -27.65 -22.74
C LEU A 427 24.88 -28.27 -23.79
N ARG A 428 23.96 -29.16 -23.37
CA ARG A 428 22.86 -29.63 -24.22
C ARG A 428 21.54 -29.16 -23.65
N TRP A 429 20.65 -28.65 -24.49
CA TRP A 429 19.36 -28.13 -24.03
C TRP A 429 18.25 -28.36 -25.05
N THR A 430 17.02 -28.21 -24.57
CA THR A 430 15.82 -28.04 -25.39
C THR A 430 15.04 -26.86 -24.83
N ASN A 431 14.37 -26.11 -25.71
CA ASN A 431 13.61 -24.92 -25.33
C ASN A 431 12.13 -25.11 -25.74
N ALA A 432 11.24 -25.11 -24.76
CA ALA A 432 9.79 -25.22 -24.91
C ALA A 432 9.15 -23.83 -24.86
N GLY A 433 9.35 -23.02 -25.90
CA GLY A 433 8.67 -21.73 -26.07
C GLY A 433 9.15 -20.60 -25.16
N HIS A 434 10.29 -20.74 -24.50
CA HIS A 434 10.86 -19.76 -23.56
C HIS A 434 11.87 -18.84 -24.26
N PRO A 435 12.17 -17.64 -23.74
CA PRO A 435 13.26 -16.81 -24.25
C PRO A 435 14.61 -17.58 -24.32
N PRO A 436 15.42 -17.37 -25.38
CA PRO A 436 16.65 -18.14 -25.59
C PRO A 436 17.72 -17.77 -24.56
N PRO A 437 18.48 -18.75 -24.01
CA PRO A 437 19.56 -18.46 -23.09
C PRO A 437 20.65 -17.59 -23.72
N LEU A 438 21.32 -16.75 -22.91
CA LEU A 438 22.40 -15.90 -23.35
C LEU A 438 23.76 -16.51 -22.96
N LEU A 439 24.61 -16.79 -23.96
CA LEU A 439 26.02 -17.16 -23.74
C LEU A 439 26.89 -15.93 -23.81
N VAL A 440 27.66 -15.67 -22.76
CA VAL A 440 28.68 -14.62 -22.66
C VAL A 440 30.03 -15.27 -22.45
N THR A 441 30.99 -14.98 -23.32
CA THR A 441 32.37 -15.48 -23.19
C THR A 441 33.23 -14.52 -22.38
N GLY A 442 34.35 -14.98 -21.82
CA GLY A 442 35.22 -14.16 -20.95
C GLY A 442 35.87 -12.94 -21.63
N ASP A 443 35.86 -12.88 -22.96
CA ASP A 443 36.27 -11.72 -23.75
C ASP A 443 35.14 -10.69 -23.98
N GLY A 444 33.94 -10.95 -23.46
CA GLY A 444 32.77 -10.08 -23.57
C GLY A 444 31.93 -10.31 -24.83
N ARG A 445 32.21 -11.32 -25.67
CA ARG A 445 31.28 -11.66 -26.76
C ARG A 445 30.05 -12.35 -26.20
N ALA A 446 28.87 -11.82 -26.54
CA ALA A 446 27.59 -12.31 -26.08
C ALA A 446 26.67 -12.68 -27.26
N ARG A 447 26.07 -13.86 -27.24
CA ARG A 447 25.12 -14.34 -28.26
C ARG A 447 24.02 -15.20 -27.66
N PHE A 448 22.82 -15.11 -28.20
CA PHE A 448 21.71 -15.97 -27.81
C PHE A 448 21.89 -17.38 -28.37
N LEU A 449 21.31 -18.35 -27.65
CA LEU A 449 21.28 -19.77 -28.01
C LEU A 449 19.90 -20.10 -28.59
N ASP A 450 19.67 -19.68 -29.84
CA ASP A 450 18.36 -19.76 -30.51
C ASP A 450 17.99 -21.17 -31.00
N ASP A 451 18.95 -22.10 -31.02
CA ASP A 451 18.71 -23.49 -31.41
C ASP A 451 17.87 -24.25 -30.37
N GLY A 452 17.24 -25.35 -30.80
CA GLY A 452 16.45 -26.23 -29.92
C GLY A 452 15.11 -25.63 -29.47
N HIS A 453 14.70 -24.50 -30.05
CA HIS A 453 13.42 -23.85 -29.80
C HIS A 453 12.25 -24.65 -30.39
N GLY A 454 11.22 -24.87 -29.58
CA GLY A 454 9.99 -25.57 -29.95
C GLY A 454 8.75 -24.89 -29.37
N LEU A 455 7.61 -25.56 -29.47
CA LEU A 455 6.35 -25.08 -28.89
C LEU A 455 6.41 -25.09 -27.36
N LEU A 456 5.67 -24.20 -26.71
CA LEU A 456 5.41 -24.27 -25.28
C LEU A 456 4.71 -25.58 -24.85
N LEU A 457 4.70 -25.86 -23.55
CA LEU A 457 4.06 -27.04 -22.97
C LEU A 457 2.54 -26.86 -22.89
N GLY A 458 1.80 -27.96 -22.87
CA GLY A 458 0.34 -27.95 -22.66
C GLY A 458 -0.49 -27.57 -23.90
N THR A 459 0.12 -27.51 -25.09
CA THR A 459 -0.58 -27.11 -26.33
C THR A 459 -1.41 -28.23 -26.98
N ASP A 460 -1.33 -29.47 -26.49
CA ASP A 460 -1.88 -30.71 -27.11
C ASP A 460 -1.43 -30.96 -28.56
N LEU A 461 -0.47 -30.20 -29.08
CA LEU A 461 0.07 -30.37 -30.43
C LEU A 461 1.26 -31.32 -30.39
N ALA A 462 1.15 -32.45 -31.09
CA ALA A 462 2.25 -33.40 -31.23
C ALA A 462 3.33 -32.86 -32.19
N SER A 463 4.25 -32.05 -31.67
CA SER A 463 5.43 -31.56 -32.41
C SER A 463 6.72 -32.19 -31.89
N PRO A 464 7.63 -32.66 -32.76
CA PRO A 464 8.93 -33.15 -32.33
C PRO A 464 9.75 -32.01 -31.71
N ARG A 465 10.25 -32.24 -30.49
CA ARG A 465 11.18 -31.34 -29.80
C ARG A 465 12.62 -31.69 -30.18
N ALA A 466 13.45 -30.69 -30.45
CA ALA A 466 14.84 -30.86 -30.83
C ALA A 466 15.78 -30.58 -29.65
N ASP A 467 16.89 -31.31 -29.59
CA ASP A 467 18.03 -30.98 -28.74
C ASP A 467 19.01 -30.09 -29.50
N ALA A 468 19.54 -29.09 -28.82
CA ALA A 468 20.67 -28.31 -29.27
C ALA A 468 21.87 -28.53 -28.35
N ALA A 469 23.08 -28.23 -28.85
CA ALA A 469 24.31 -28.43 -28.11
C ALA A 469 25.34 -27.35 -28.44
N VAL A 470 26.07 -26.90 -27.44
CA VAL A 470 27.15 -25.91 -27.59
C VAL A 470 28.26 -26.19 -26.59
N GLU A 471 29.50 -26.11 -27.05
CA GLU A 471 30.65 -26.08 -26.16
C GLU A 471 30.72 -24.72 -25.45
N LEU A 472 30.83 -24.76 -24.12
CA LEU A 472 31.06 -23.62 -23.25
C LEU A 472 32.57 -23.51 -22.97
N PRO A 473 33.24 -22.48 -23.50
CA PRO A 473 34.62 -22.22 -23.18
C PRO A 473 34.83 -21.96 -21.70
N VAL A 474 36.06 -22.11 -21.25
CA VAL A 474 36.50 -21.63 -19.94
C VAL A 474 36.22 -20.13 -19.81
N ALA A 475 35.87 -19.66 -18.61
CA ALA A 475 35.47 -18.28 -18.31
C ALA A 475 34.18 -17.80 -19.01
N SER A 476 33.43 -18.70 -19.65
CA SER A 476 32.12 -18.35 -20.22
C SER A 476 30.99 -18.52 -19.20
N THR A 477 30.00 -17.65 -19.29
CA THR A 477 28.77 -17.65 -18.49
C THR A 477 27.57 -17.86 -19.40
N VAL A 478 26.68 -18.77 -19.03
CA VAL A 478 25.35 -18.90 -19.64
C VAL A 478 24.34 -18.34 -18.65
N VAL A 479 23.46 -17.45 -19.14
CA VAL A 479 22.38 -16.82 -18.37
C VAL A 479 21.05 -17.32 -18.93
N PHE A 480 20.26 -17.92 -18.06
CA PHE A 480 18.86 -18.26 -18.29
C PHE A 480 18.01 -17.23 -17.54
N TYR A 481 16.94 -16.75 -18.16
CA TYR A 481 16.10 -15.71 -17.59
C TYR A 481 14.65 -15.85 -18.08
N THR A 482 13.70 -15.38 -17.28
CA THR A 482 12.28 -15.25 -17.67
C THR A 482 12.01 -13.90 -18.36
N ASP A 483 10.88 -13.79 -19.04
CA ASP A 483 10.48 -12.60 -19.79
C ASP A 483 10.32 -11.35 -18.89
N GLY A 484 9.99 -11.50 -17.60
CA GLY A 484 10.01 -10.40 -16.65
C GLY A 484 11.37 -9.70 -16.48
N LEU A 485 12.47 -10.26 -16.97
CA LEU A 485 13.73 -9.51 -17.05
C LEU A 485 13.73 -8.47 -18.19
N ILE A 486 13.04 -8.76 -19.30
CA ILE A 486 13.21 -8.08 -20.58
C ILE A 486 11.95 -7.38 -21.11
N GLU A 487 10.76 -7.86 -20.75
CA GLU A 487 9.47 -7.40 -21.25
C GLU A 487 8.84 -6.35 -20.32
N SER A 488 8.06 -5.44 -20.90
CA SER A 488 7.16 -4.52 -20.17
C SER A 488 6.12 -3.99 -21.14
N PRO A 489 4.98 -3.45 -20.69
CA PRO A 489 3.95 -2.91 -21.59
C PRO A 489 4.44 -1.83 -22.58
N ARG A 490 5.57 -1.16 -22.26
CA ARG A 490 6.13 -0.06 -23.06
C ARG A 490 7.39 -0.43 -23.85
N HIS A 491 7.98 -1.60 -23.64
CA HIS A 491 9.21 -2.01 -24.30
C HIS A 491 9.06 -3.39 -24.93
N SER A 492 9.52 -3.52 -26.17
CA SER A 492 9.48 -4.81 -26.85
C SER A 492 10.50 -5.80 -26.27
N VAL A 493 10.19 -7.09 -26.42
CA VAL A 493 11.08 -8.20 -26.06
C VAL A 493 12.45 -8.05 -26.73
N ASP A 494 12.49 -7.67 -28.01
CA ASP A 494 13.74 -7.46 -28.77
C ASP A 494 14.62 -6.36 -28.17
N GLU A 495 14.02 -5.25 -27.73
CA GLU A 495 14.73 -4.17 -27.06
C GLU A 495 15.29 -4.63 -25.72
N GLY A 496 14.50 -5.39 -24.95
CA GLY A 496 14.93 -6.00 -23.69
C GLY A 496 16.09 -6.97 -23.87
N MET A 497 16.01 -7.87 -24.84
CA MET A 497 17.10 -8.78 -25.21
C MET A 497 18.36 -8.02 -25.65
N ALA A 498 18.21 -6.94 -26.41
CA ALA A 498 19.34 -6.10 -26.79
C ALA A 498 20.01 -5.41 -25.60
N ARG A 499 19.23 -4.94 -24.60
CA ARG A 499 19.75 -4.39 -23.33
C ARG A 499 20.49 -5.47 -22.53
N LEU A 500 19.87 -6.64 -22.37
CA LEU A 500 20.45 -7.79 -21.67
C LEU A 500 21.80 -8.17 -22.25
N ARG A 501 21.87 -8.38 -23.57
CA ARG A 501 23.11 -8.73 -24.27
C ARG A 501 24.22 -7.71 -24.04
N ARG A 502 23.89 -6.41 -24.10
CA ARG A 502 24.85 -5.31 -23.91
C ARG A 502 25.43 -5.31 -22.50
N HIS A 503 24.57 -5.31 -21.48
CA HIS A 503 25.03 -5.26 -20.09
C HIS A 503 25.73 -6.55 -19.67
N ALA A 504 25.27 -7.71 -20.13
CA ALA A 504 25.95 -8.98 -19.83
C ALA A 504 27.37 -9.03 -20.43
N ALA A 505 27.57 -8.48 -21.64
CA ALA A 505 28.89 -8.34 -22.25
C ALA A 505 29.83 -7.43 -21.44
N GLU A 506 29.33 -6.29 -20.95
CA GLU A 506 30.09 -5.37 -20.07
C GLU A 506 30.47 -6.03 -18.74
N LEU A 507 29.60 -6.90 -18.23
CA LEU A 507 29.75 -7.56 -16.93
C LEU A 507 30.51 -8.90 -17.01
N ALA A 508 30.96 -9.34 -18.18
CA ALA A 508 31.47 -10.68 -18.43
C ALA A 508 32.55 -11.18 -17.43
N ARG A 509 33.35 -10.27 -16.87
CA ARG A 509 34.44 -10.57 -15.90
C ARG A 509 34.06 -10.38 -14.42
N HIS A 510 32.88 -9.85 -14.12
CA HIS A 510 32.42 -9.68 -12.74
C HIS A 510 32.14 -11.05 -12.11
N PRO A 511 32.26 -11.21 -10.78
CA PRO A 511 31.74 -12.39 -10.08
C PRO A 511 30.31 -12.73 -10.53
N VAL A 512 29.95 -14.01 -10.59
CA VAL A 512 28.65 -14.43 -11.13
C VAL A 512 27.49 -13.83 -10.32
N ASP A 513 27.62 -13.74 -8.99
CA ASP A 513 26.65 -13.06 -8.14
C ASP A 513 26.45 -11.59 -8.52
N ASP A 514 27.53 -10.81 -8.60
CA ASP A 514 27.48 -9.39 -8.97
C ASP A 514 26.92 -9.19 -10.39
N LEU A 515 27.26 -10.10 -11.32
CA LEU A 515 26.69 -10.10 -12.67
C LEU A 515 25.17 -10.25 -12.60
N CYS A 516 24.65 -11.21 -11.83
CA CYS A 516 23.21 -11.42 -11.68
C CYS A 516 22.51 -10.21 -11.06
N ASP A 517 23.06 -9.65 -9.97
CA ASP A 517 22.51 -8.46 -9.31
C ASP A 517 22.43 -7.26 -10.25
N LEU A 518 23.53 -6.97 -10.95
CA LEU A 518 23.61 -5.85 -11.87
C LEU A 518 22.78 -6.05 -13.14
N LEU A 519 22.56 -7.30 -13.58
CA LEU A 519 21.65 -7.58 -14.69
C LEU A 519 20.20 -7.29 -14.32
N VAL A 520 19.75 -7.72 -13.14
CA VAL A 520 18.40 -7.39 -12.68
C VAL A 520 18.24 -5.88 -12.56
N GLU A 521 19.21 -5.18 -11.95
CA GLU A 521 19.14 -3.73 -11.75
C GLU A 521 19.12 -2.94 -13.07
N ARG A 522 19.95 -3.32 -14.05
CA ARG A 522 20.18 -2.52 -15.27
C ARG A 522 19.26 -2.89 -16.43
N VAL A 523 18.74 -4.11 -16.48
CA VAL A 523 17.94 -4.61 -17.62
C VAL A 523 16.45 -4.45 -17.36
N ARG A 524 16.00 -4.68 -16.11
CA ARG A 524 14.58 -4.68 -15.72
C ARG A 524 13.97 -3.28 -15.94
N PRO A 525 12.90 -3.16 -16.73
CA PRO A 525 12.16 -1.91 -16.86
C PRO A 525 11.55 -1.47 -15.52
N SER A 526 11.54 -0.16 -15.26
CA SER A 526 10.98 0.38 -14.00
C SER A 526 9.46 0.23 -13.89
N ASP A 527 8.78 -0.01 -15.01
CA ASP A 527 7.33 -0.22 -15.14
C ASP A 527 6.97 -1.70 -15.31
N ASN A 528 7.88 -2.62 -15.01
CA ASN A 528 7.60 -4.05 -15.05
C ASN A 528 6.97 -4.55 -13.73
N ASP A 529 5.75 -5.06 -13.85
CA ASP A 529 4.94 -5.64 -12.77
C ASP A 529 4.99 -7.18 -12.73
N ASP A 530 5.85 -7.82 -13.51
CA ASP A 530 6.02 -9.28 -13.53
C ASP A 530 7.15 -9.78 -12.63
N ASP A 531 7.10 -11.08 -12.33
CA ASP A 531 8.15 -11.78 -11.61
C ASP A 531 9.40 -11.92 -12.48
N VAL A 532 10.57 -12.03 -11.85
CA VAL A 532 11.84 -12.23 -12.56
C VAL A 532 12.57 -13.40 -11.95
N ALA A 533 12.78 -14.46 -12.72
CA ALA A 533 13.74 -15.51 -12.40
C ALA A 533 14.97 -15.40 -13.32
N LEU A 534 16.14 -15.56 -12.72
CA LEU A 534 17.42 -15.60 -13.41
C LEU A 534 18.31 -16.66 -12.78
N ILE A 535 18.94 -17.50 -13.60
CA ILE A 535 19.99 -18.42 -13.17
C ILE A 535 21.17 -18.33 -14.13
N ALA A 536 22.36 -18.14 -13.58
CA ALA A 536 23.61 -18.05 -14.30
C ALA A 536 24.57 -19.15 -13.88
N LEU A 537 25.29 -19.69 -14.86
CA LEU A 537 26.33 -20.68 -14.66
C LEU A 537 27.59 -20.24 -15.41
N ARG A 538 28.74 -20.24 -14.72
CA ARG A 538 30.05 -19.98 -15.32
C ARG A 538 30.97 -21.18 -15.17
N VAL A 539 31.68 -21.48 -16.27
CA VAL A 539 32.81 -22.40 -16.27
C VAL A 539 34.04 -21.64 -15.74
N PRO A 540 34.59 -21.97 -14.57
CA PRO A 540 35.67 -21.21 -13.94
C PRO A 540 36.99 -21.35 -14.70
N GLU A 541 37.89 -20.37 -14.55
CA GLU A 541 39.27 -20.50 -14.99
C GLU A 541 40.05 -21.48 -14.10
N PRO A 542 40.95 -22.31 -14.65
CA PRO A 542 41.73 -23.30 -13.89
C PRO A 542 42.44 -22.74 -12.66
N ASP A 543 42.89 -21.48 -12.70
CA ASP A 543 43.69 -20.86 -11.64
C ASP A 543 42.86 -20.27 -10.49
N ARG A 544 41.51 -20.23 -10.58
CA ARG A 544 40.63 -19.73 -9.51
C ARG A 544 40.17 -20.80 -8.52
N VAL A 545 40.36 -22.09 -8.81
CA VAL A 545 39.91 -23.21 -7.96
C VAL A 545 40.68 -23.27 -6.63
N SER A 546 41.80 -22.55 -6.49
CA SER A 546 42.70 -22.62 -5.32
C SER A 546 42.45 -21.58 -4.21
N ALA A 547 41.52 -20.64 -4.36
CA ALA A 547 41.40 -19.49 -3.44
C ALA A 547 40.23 -19.52 -2.45
N THR A 548 39.34 -20.52 -2.52
CA THR A 548 38.13 -20.59 -1.65
C THR A 548 37.99 -21.93 -0.93
N SER A 549 39.10 -22.57 -0.54
CA SER A 549 39.10 -23.70 0.40
C SER A 549 39.06 -23.23 1.86
#